data_AF-A0A2R6EZT4-F1
#
_entry.id   AF-A0A2R6EZT4-F1
#
_cell.length_a   1.000
_cell.length_b   1.000
_cell.length_c   1.000
_cell.angle_alpha   90.00
_cell.angle_beta   90.00
_cell.angle_gamma   90.00
#
_symmetry.space_group_name_H-M   'P 1'
#
loop_
_entity.id
_entity.type
_entity.pdbx_description
1 polymer ?
#
loop_
_entity_poly.entity_id
_entity_poly.type
_entity_poly.pdbx_seq_one_letter_code
_entity_poly.pdbx_strand_id
1 'polypeptide(L)'
;MTGRHTLLTGVVLGALLVGTVAGPAGAARTDASPEPSLTVDLAPDGDARVTLVSTYDLDDESERAAFNELRTNETVRNAYEERQAARWRTLADDTSDRMTVRNSSLTLSRSNATGVATVSVTWTNLAAAEDGVLTFGEPFASSGGVDRPLVVVFPEGYQVTSVSPGPANSSDGRLVYAADAELDGLSVVATSATAPNGTPAPSPTPVGTTGGSGPGFAVVGALVALLAAALLAGRRG
;
A
#
# COMPACT_ATOMS: atom_id res chain seq x y z
N MET A 1 -40.40 -32.28 -53.02
CA MET A 1 -40.37 -32.50 -54.48
C MET A 1 -40.57 -31.13 -55.10
N THR A 2 -39.66 -30.47 -55.81
CA THR A 2 -38.60 -30.82 -56.79
C THR A 2 -37.85 -29.48 -57.02
N GLY A 3 -36.56 -29.32 -57.30
CA GLY A 3 -35.43 -30.21 -57.58
C GLY A 3 -34.13 -29.37 -57.58
N ARG A 4 -33.00 -30.06 -57.48
CA ARG A 4 -31.62 -29.55 -57.63
C ARG A 4 -31.23 -29.50 -59.11
N HIS A 5 -30.06 -28.87 -59.35
CA HIS A 5 -29.10 -29.01 -60.49
C HIS A 5 -29.15 -27.88 -61.53
N THR A 6 -28.07 -27.26 -62.04
CA THR A 6 -26.60 -27.27 -61.87
C THR A 6 -26.05 -26.14 -62.77
N LEU A 7 -24.92 -25.48 -62.43
CA LEU A 7 -23.79 -25.07 -63.30
C LEU A 7 -22.96 -23.96 -62.61
N LEU A 8 -21.77 -24.21 -62.04
CA LEU A 8 -20.43 -24.33 -62.66
C LEU A 8 -19.97 -23.09 -63.45
N THR A 9 -19.29 -22.17 -62.77
CA THR A 9 -18.10 -21.40 -63.24
C THR A 9 -17.42 -20.87 -61.94
N GLY A 10 -16.16 -21.12 -61.56
CA GLY A 10 -14.98 -21.46 -62.35
C GLY A 10 -14.04 -20.26 -62.50
N VAL A 11 -13.62 -19.58 -61.43
CA VAL A 11 -12.45 -18.67 -61.46
C VAL A 11 -11.64 -18.82 -60.17
N VAL A 12 -10.53 -19.53 -60.29
CA VAL A 12 -9.34 -19.45 -59.42
C VAL A 12 -8.50 -18.30 -59.92
N LEU A 13 -8.08 -17.35 -59.06
CA LEU A 13 -6.77 -16.69 -59.10
C LEU A 13 -6.70 -15.53 -58.09
N GLY A 14 -5.62 -15.49 -57.30
CA GLY A 14 -5.15 -14.24 -56.67
C GLY A 14 -4.94 -14.32 -55.17
N ALA A 15 -3.82 -14.93 -54.75
CA ALA A 15 -3.27 -14.74 -53.42
C ALA A 15 -2.92 -13.25 -53.22
N LEU A 16 -3.43 -12.63 -52.15
CA LEU A 16 -2.88 -11.39 -51.60
C LEU A 16 -2.63 -11.59 -50.11
N LEU A 17 -1.36 -11.81 -49.78
CA LEU A 17 -0.81 -11.71 -48.44
C LEU A 17 -0.93 -10.25 -47.98
N VAL A 18 -1.86 -9.96 -47.08
CA VAL A 18 -1.78 -8.75 -46.25
C VAL A 18 -1.39 -9.22 -44.86
N GLY A 19 -0.10 -9.05 -44.54
CA GLY A 19 0.40 -9.23 -43.19
C GLY A 19 -0.29 -8.25 -42.26
N THR A 20 -1.11 -8.76 -41.35
CA THR A 20 -1.59 -7.98 -40.21
C THR A 20 -0.39 -7.74 -39.31
N VAL A 21 0.18 -6.54 -39.41
CA VAL A 21 1.08 -5.98 -38.40
C VAL A 21 0.38 -6.08 -37.05
N ALA A 22 0.87 -6.96 -36.19
CA ALA A 22 0.58 -6.96 -34.77
C ALA A 22 1.16 -5.66 -34.19
N GLY A 23 0.34 -4.61 -34.15
CA GLY A 23 0.64 -3.44 -33.34
C GLY A 23 0.66 -3.86 -31.87
N PRO A 24 1.54 -3.26 -31.04
CA PRO A 24 1.55 -3.57 -29.62
C PRO A 24 0.15 -3.27 -29.08
N ALA A 25 -0.42 -4.24 -28.37
CA ALA A 25 -1.59 -4.03 -27.57
C ALA A 25 -1.29 -2.87 -26.61
N GLY A 26 -1.72 -1.67 -27.00
CA GLY A 26 -1.90 -0.59 -26.05
C GLY A 26 -2.93 -1.11 -25.07
N ALA A 27 -2.47 -1.50 -23.88
CA ALA A 27 -3.35 -1.61 -22.74
C ALA A 27 -4.16 -0.31 -22.73
N ALA A 28 -5.46 -0.42 -22.97
CA ALA A 28 -6.37 0.67 -22.65
C ALA A 28 -6.10 0.95 -21.17
N ARG A 29 -5.42 2.06 -20.91
CA ARG A 29 -5.35 2.61 -19.57
C ARG A 29 -6.79 3.04 -19.35
N THR A 30 -7.60 2.16 -18.75
CA THR A 30 -8.85 2.60 -18.15
C THR A 30 -8.38 3.65 -17.16
N ASP A 31 -8.60 4.93 -17.48
CA ASP A 31 -8.43 6.03 -16.56
C ASP A 31 -9.46 5.81 -15.45
N ALA A 32 -9.19 4.84 -14.59
CA ALA A 32 -9.98 4.60 -13.40
C ALA A 32 -9.94 5.91 -12.63
N SER A 33 -11.11 6.44 -12.28
CA SER A 33 -11.18 7.60 -11.41
C SER A 33 -10.38 7.27 -10.15
N PRO A 34 -9.50 8.19 -9.72
CA PRO A 34 -8.76 7.97 -8.48
C PRO A 34 -9.76 7.78 -7.34
N GLU A 35 -9.55 6.74 -6.54
CA GLU A 35 -10.40 6.39 -5.41
C GLU A 35 -9.91 7.11 -4.13
N PRO A 36 -10.80 7.39 -3.15
CA PRO A 36 -10.38 7.91 -1.86
C PRO A 36 -9.50 6.90 -1.12
N SER A 37 -8.39 7.38 -0.56
CA SER A 37 -7.45 6.52 0.17
C SER A 37 -6.62 7.31 1.18
N LEU A 38 -6.07 6.61 2.15
CA LEU A 38 -4.99 7.08 3.00
C LEU A 38 -3.74 6.24 2.73
N THR A 39 -2.69 6.87 2.21
CA THR A 39 -1.43 6.19 1.89
C THR A 39 -0.35 6.61 2.87
N VAL A 40 0.34 5.64 3.46
CA VAL A 40 1.53 5.80 4.29
C VAL A 40 2.71 5.20 3.52
N ASP A 41 3.59 6.07 3.02
CA ASP A 41 4.81 5.68 2.32
C ASP A 41 5.99 5.80 3.29
N LEU A 42 6.47 4.67 3.79
CA LEU A 42 7.51 4.58 4.82
C LEU A 42 8.90 4.70 4.22
N ALA A 43 9.78 5.42 4.92
CA ALA A 43 11.20 5.51 4.66
C ALA A 43 11.99 4.56 5.59
N PRO A 44 13.24 4.17 5.23
CA PRO A 44 14.05 3.24 6.02
C PRO A 44 14.40 3.70 7.45
N ASP A 45 14.30 5.00 7.72
CA ASP A 45 14.55 5.63 9.03
C ASP A 45 13.29 5.72 9.91
N GLY A 46 12.14 5.25 9.41
CA GLY A 46 10.88 5.26 10.13
C GLY A 46 10.05 6.52 9.93
N ASP A 47 10.56 7.49 9.16
CA ASP A 47 9.76 8.61 8.67
C ASP A 47 8.79 8.15 7.59
N ALA A 48 7.77 8.96 7.32
CA ALA A 48 6.79 8.65 6.30
C ALA A 48 6.31 9.88 5.55
N ARG A 49 5.90 9.67 4.29
CA ARG A 49 4.97 10.56 3.61
C ARG A 49 3.57 10.02 3.76
N VAL A 50 2.71 10.78 4.44
CA VAL A 50 1.29 10.45 4.58
C VAL A 50 0.51 11.26 3.55
N THR A 51 -0.32 10.59 2.77
CA THR A 51 -1.09 11.19 1.67
C THR A 51 -2.56 10.80 1.76
N LEU A 52 -3.43 11.80 1.88
CA LEU A 52 -4.87 11.66 1.85
C LEU A 52 -5.40 12.05 0.48
N VAL A 53 -6.09 11.12 -0.18
CA VAL A 53 -6.84 11.38 -1.40
C VAL A 53 -8.32 11.50 -1.05
N SER A 54 -8.93 12.61 -1.45
CA SER A 54 -10.37 12.86 -1.37
C SER A 54 -10.91 13.16 -2.76
N THR A 55 -12.09 12.63 -3.06
CA THR A 55 -12.76 12.74 -4.35
C THR A 55 -14.04 13.55 -4.22
N TYR A 56 -14.41 14.25 -5.28
CA TYR A 56 -15.64 15.02 -5.41
C TYR A 56 -16.30 14.62 -6.73
N ASP A 57 -17.55 14.16 -6.68
CA ASP A 57 -18.42 13.98 -7.82
C ASP A 57 -18.82 15.35 -8.38
N LEU A 58 -18.38 15.63 -9.60
CA LEU A 58 -18.65 16.92 -10.26
C LEU A 58 -19.99 16.93 -11.00
N ASP A 59 -20.67 15.80 -11.11
CA ASP A 59 -22.06 15.75 -11.58
C ASP A 59 -23.03 16.16 -10.47
N ASP A 60 -22.65 15.97 -9.19
CA ASP A 60 -23.36 16.56 -8.05
C ASP A 60 -23.09 18.07 -7.93
N GLU A 61 -24.15 18.86 -7.76
CA GLU A 61 -24.05 20.31 -7.71
C GLU A 61 -23.31 20.81 -6.46
N SER A 62 -23.54 20.17 -5.32
CA SER A 62 -22.96 20.58 -4.03
C SER A 62 -21.47 20.25 -3.99
N GLU A 63 -21.08 19.05 -4.40
CA GLU A 63 -19.68 18.62 -4.44
C GLU A 63 -18.88 19.38 -5.52
N ARG A 64 -19.48 19.64 -6.68
CA ARG A 64 -18.89 20.52 -7.69
C ARG A 64 -18.68 21.93 -7.17
N ALA A 65 -19.63 22.50 -6.43
CA ALA A 65 -19.49 23.82 -5.83
C ALA A 65 -18.35 23.86 -4.81
N ALA A 66 -18.31 22.87 -3.90
CA ALA A 66 -17.26 22.75 -2.89
C ALA A 66 -15.86 22.60 -3.52
N PHE A 67 -15.72 21.74 -4.54
CA PHE A 67 -14.45 21.56 -5.24
C PHE A 67 -14.03 22.83 -6.01
N ASN A 68 -14.97 23.51 -6.66
CA ASN A 68 -14.69 24.77 -7.33
C ASN A 68 -14.25 25.85 -6.33
N GLU A 69 -14.87 25.92 -5.15
CA GLU A 69 -14.49 26.84 -4.09
C GLU A 69 -13.05 26.59 -3.61
N LEU A 70 -12.68 25.34 -3.31
CA LEU A 70 -11.30 24.96 -2.98
C LEU A 70 -10.30 25.36 -4.07
N ARG A 71 -10.71 25.27 -5.34
CA ARG A 71 -9.86 25.60 -6.49
C ARG A 71 -9.71 27.10 -6.69
N THR A 72 -10.73 27.91 -6.47
CA THR A 72 -10.70 29.34 -6.80
C THR A 72 -10.44 30.25 -5.61
N ASN A 73 -10.65 29.79 -4.38
CA ASN A 73 -10.50 30.59 -3.17
C ASN A 73 -9.29 30.13 -2.34
N GLU A 74 -8.25 30.95 -2.31
CA GLU A 74 -7.01 30.65 -1.58
C GLU A 74 -7.23 30.55 -0.05
N THR A 75 -8.08 31.38 0.53
CA THR A 75 -8.39 31.32 1.96
C THR A 75 -9.04 29.99 2.33
N VAL A 76 -10.00 29.53 1.53
CA VAL A 76 -10.66 28.23 1.73
C VAL A 76 -9.69 27.08 1.52
N ARG A 77 -8.83 27.17 0.50
CA ARG A 77 -7.78 26.19 0.23
C ARG A 77 -6.81 26.04 1.40
N ASN A 78 -6.28 27.15 1.90
CA ASN A 78 -5.32 27.15 3.02
C ASN A 78 -5.99 26.65 4.30
N ALA A 79 -7.24 27.03 4.56
CA ALA A 79 -8.00 26.54 5.70
C ALA A 79 -8.28 25.03 5.62
N TYR A 80 -8.53 24.50 4.42
CA TYR A 80 -8.71 23.05 4.21
C TYR A 80 -7.41 22.29 4.47
N GLU A 81 -6.30 22.73 3.88
CA GLU A 81 -4.98 22.11 4.10
C GLU A 81 -4.61 22.10 5.58
N GLU A 82 -4.68 23.26 6.24
CA GLU A 82 -4.29 23.39 7.64
C GLU A 82 -5.20 22.56 8.56
N ARG A 83 -6.50 22.46 8.26
CA ARG A 83 -7.41 21.59 9.02
C ARG A 83 -6.97 20.13 8.96
N GLN A 84 -6.59 19.62 7.79
CA GLN A 84 -6.14 18.23 7.66
C GLN A 84 -4.78 18.03 8.34
N ALA A 85 -3.86 18.97 8.15
CA ALA A 85 -2.55 18.91 8.81
C ALA A 85 -2.67 18.97 10.34
N ALA A 86 -3.54 19.82 10.88
CA ALA A 86 -3.79 19.95 12.31
C ALA A 86 -4.35 18.65 12.92
N ARG A 87 -5.27 17.97 12.22
CA ARG A 87 -5.79 16.66 12.67
C ARG A 87 -4.66 15.63 12.82
N TRP A 88 -3.76 15.56 11.86
CA TRP A 88 -2.61 14.66 11.93
C TRP A 88 -1.60 15.06 12.99
N ARG A 89 -1.36 16.36 13.22
CA ARG A 89 -0.53 16.83 14.33
C ARG A 89 -1.11 16.42 15.67
N THR A 90 -2.40 16.65 15.90
CA THR A 90 -3.09 16.20 17.12
C THR A 90 -2.97 14.70 17.30
N LEU A 91 -3.17 13.91 16.24
CA LEU A 91 -3.01 12.46 16.32
C LEU A 91 -1.57 12.04 16.68
N ALA A 92 -0.56 12.73 16.13
CA ALA A 92 0.84 12.50 16.46
C ALA A 92 1.12 12.83 17.93
N ASP A 93 0.68 14.00 18.39
CA ASP A 93 0.88 14.50 19.76
C ASP A 93 0.20 13.59 20.80
N ASP A 94 -1.02 13.11 20.51
CA ASP A 94 -1.76 12.18 21.38
C ASP A 94 -1.09 10.79 21.46
N THR A 95 -0.32 10.42 20.44
CA THR A 95 0.34 9.12 20.34
C THR A 95 1.72 9.11 21.00
N SER A 96 2.55 10.14 20.73
CA SER A 96 3.93 10.19 21.20
C SER A 96 4.57 11.57 20.97
N ASP A 97 5.27 12.09 21.97
CA ASP A 97 6.10 13.31 21.87
C ASP A 97 7.25 13.20 20.84
N ARG A 98 7.57 11.99 20.36
CA ARG A 98 8.61 11.76 19.35
C ARG A 98 8.10 11.91 17.92
N MET A 99 6.80 11.79 17.71
CA MET A 99 6.20 11.93 16.39
C MET A 99 6.06 13.40 16.04
N THR A 100 6.21 13.76 14.77
CA THR A 100 5.97 15.15 14.34
C THR A 100 5.47 15.21 12.92
N VAL A 101 4.44 16.03 12.68
CA VAL A 101 3.86 16.25 11.35
C VAL A 101 4.21 17.64 10.81
N ARG A 102 4.83 17.70 9.63
CA ARG A 102 5.32 18.92 8.98
C ARG A 102 5.09 18.91 7.47
N ASN A 103 5.43 20.02 6.82
CA ASN A 103 5.47 20.15 5.36
C ASN A 103 4.16 19.73 4.69
N SER A 104 3.04 20.29 5.16
CA SER A 104 1.75 20.08 4.51
C SER A 104 1.76 20.68 3.11
N SER A 105 1.01 20.05 2.22
CA SER A 105 0.72 20.55 0.89
C SER A 105 -0.61 20.02 0.41
N LEU A 106 -1.34 20.85 -0.32
CA LEU A 106 -2.56 20.46 -1.02
C LEU A 106 -2.39 20.60 -2.54
N THR A 107 -2.67 19.52 -3.25
CA THR A 107 -2.78 19.50 -4.71
C THR A 107 -4.22 19.24 -5.13
N LEU A 108 -4.70 20.00 -6.10
CA LEU A 108 -6.04 19.85 -6.68
C LEU A 108 -5.90 19.45 -8.14
N SER A 109 -6.61 18.40 -8.55
CA SER A 109 -6.68 17.97 -9.95
C SER A 109 -8.10 17.56 -10.33
N ARG A 110 -8.34 17.41 -11.64
CA ARG A 110 -9.62 16.96 -12.17
C ARG A 110 -9.36 15.85 -13.17
N SER A 111 -10.10 14.76 -13.04
CA SER A 111 -10.14 13.66 -14.00
C SER A 111 -11.60 13.41 -14.36
N ASN A 112 -11.99 13.72 -15.60
CA ASN A 112 -13.38 13.61 -16.06
C ASN A 112 -14.36 14.36 -15.12
N ALA A 113 -15.40 13.65 -14.65
CA ALA A 113 -16.39 14.14 -13.69
C ALA A 113 -15.93 14.01 -12.23
N THR A 114 -14.66 13.75 -11.95
CA THR A 114 -14.12 13.61 -10.60
C THR A 114 -13.12 14.74 -10.30
N GLY A 115 -13.41 15.53 -9.27
CA GLY A 115 -12.46 16.43 -8.63
C GLY A 115 -11.63 15.69 -7.59
N VAL A 116 -10.34 15.96 -7.50
CA VAL A 116 -9.42 15.26 -6.60
C VAL A 116 -8.67 16.27 -5.76
N ALA A 117 -8.72 16.10 -4.45
CA ALA A 117 -7.93 16.85 -3.48
C ALA A 117 -6.96 15.90 -2.78
N THR A 118 -5.67 16.16 -2.96
CA THR A 118 -4.59 15.37 -2.37
C THR A 118 -3.87 16.21 -1.33
N VAL A 119 -3.98 15.84 -0.06
CA VAL A 119 -3.20 16.45 1.03
C VAL A 119 -2.05 15.52 1.36
N SER A 120 -0.83 16.06 1.43
CA SER A 120 0.36 15.29 1.81
C SER A 120 1.12 16.00 2.93
N VAL A 121 1.63 15.24 3.89
CA VAL A 121 2.54 15.70 4.95
C VAL A 121 3.75 14.77 5.07
N THR A 122 4.80 15.28 5.70
CA THR A 122 5.87 14.47 6.26
C THR A 122 5.56 14.17 7.72
N TRP A 123 5.60 12.90 8.08
CA TRP A 123 5.43 12.42 9.45
C TRP A 123 6.72 11.77 9.92
N THR A 124 7.39 12.38 10.89
CA THR A 124 8.67 11.88 11.42
C THR A 124 8.43 10.87 12.54
N ASN A 125 9.25 9.82 12.60
CA ASN A 125 9.15 8.69 13.54
C ASN A 125 7.77 8.01 13.54
N LEU A 126 7.12 7.87 12.38
CA LEU A 126 5.84 7.17 12.28
C LEU A 126 5.99 5.66 12.52
N ALA A 127 7.10 5.09 12.05
CA ALA A 127 7.52 3.74 12.38
C ALA A 127 8.79 3.77 13.24
N ALA A 128 8.95 2.78 14.10
CA ALA A 128 10.23 2.57 14.77
C ALA A 128 11.20 1.89 13.80
N ALA A 129 12.41 2.44 13.66
CA ALA A 129 13.46 1.91 12.80
C ALA A 129 14.71 1.57 13.63
N GLU A 130 15.11 0.31 13.64
CA GLU A 130 16.30 -0.16 14.36
C GLU A 130 16.95 -1.33 13.60
N ASP A 131 18.26 -1.24 13.35
CA ASP A 131 19.06 -2.31 12.71
C ASP A 131 18.47 -2.90 11.42
N GLY A 132 17.83 -2.06 10.60
CA GLY A 132 17.18 -2.50 9.35
C GLY A 132 15.85 -3.20 9.56
N VAL A 133 15.24 -3.06 10.74
CA VAL A 133 13.89 -3.50 11.09
C VAL A 133 13.00 -2.27 11.23
N LEU A 134 11.89 -2.26 10.50
CA LEU A 134 10.82 -1.29 10.63
C LEU A 134 9.64 -1.93 11.37
N THR A 135 9.15 -1.25 12.40
CA THR A 135 7.91 -1.60 13.12
C THR A 135 6.90 -0.47 12.97
N PHE A 136 5.79 -0.76 12.28
CA PHE A 136 4.69 0.18 12.03
C PHE A 136 3.43 -0.31 12.75
N GLY A 137 2.70 0.60 13.38
CA GLY A 137 1.46 0.25 14.08
C GLY A 137 0.71 1.48 14.56
N GLU A 138 1.28 2.18 15.53
CA GLU A 138 0.74 3.46 15.98
C GLU A 138 0.89 4.54 14.91
N PRO A 139 -0.05 5.50 14.81
CA PRO A 139 -1.24 5.69 15.66
C PRO A 139 -2.44 4.82 15.26
N PHE A 140 -2.34 4.06 14.17
CA PHE A 140 -3.46 3.31 13.59
C PHE A 140 -3.88 2.12 14.45
N ALA A 141 -2.95 1.58 15.24
CA ALA A 141 -3.20 0.52 16.21
C ALA A 141 -4.20 0.91 17.31
N SER A 142 -4.36 2.21 17.56
CA SER A 142 -5.23 2.76 18.61
C SER A 142 -6.38 3.62 18.06
N SER A 143 -6.52 3.72 16.73
CA SER A 143 -7.52 4.59 16.10
C SER A 143 -8.91 3.96 15.93
N GLY A 144 -9.04 2.63 16.15
CA GLY A 144 -10.26 1.87 15.90
C GLY A 144 -10.61 1.71 14.41
N GLY A 145 -9.67 2.00 13.50
CA GLY A 145 -9.85 1.93 12.05
C GLY A 145 -9.77 3.27 11.34
N VAL A 146 -10.03 3.25 10.03
CA VAL A 146 -10.07 4.42 9.14
C VAL A 146 -11.27 4.33 8.20
N ASP A 147 -11.92 5.46 7.91
CA ASP A 147 -13.12 5.57 7.06
C ASP A 147 -12.89 5.29 5.56
N ARG A 148 -11.66 4.90 5.20
CA ARG A 148 -11.20 4.72 3.83
C ARG A 148 -10.10 3.67 3.78
N PRO A 149 -9.79 3.11 2.60
CA PRO A 149 -8.69 2.17 2.46
C PRO A 149 -7.37 2.78 2.95
N LEU A 150 -6.69 2.07 3.87
CA LEU A 150 -5.33 2.36 4.29
C LEU A 150 -4.36 1.55 3.44
N VAL A 151 -3.43 2.25 2.79
CA VAL A 151 -2.35 1.67 2.02
C VAL A 151 -1.03 1.96 2.72
N VAL A 152 -0.32 0.92 3.14
CA VAL A 152 1.02 1.04 3.72
C VAL A 152 2.03 0.55 2.69
N VAL A 153 3.01 1.38 2.35
CA VAL A 153 4.07 1.08 1.40
C VAL A 153 5.39 1.09 2.17
N PHE A 154 6.08 -0.05 2.17
CA PHE A 154 7.41 -0.18 2.76
C PHE A 154 8.50 0.21 1.76
N PRO A 155 9.67 0.66 2.25
CA PRO A 155 10.78 1.00 1.37
C PRO A 155 11.22 -0.19 0.52
N GLU A 156 11.77 0.09 -0.65
CA GLU A 156 12.35 -0.94 -1.51
C GLU A 156 13.38 -1.79 -0.74
N GLY A 157 13.35 -3.11 -0.96
CA GLY A 157 14.25 -4.05 -0.29
C GLY A 157 13.81 -4.49 1.10
N TYR A 158 12.76 -3.89 1.68
CA TYR A 158 12.14 -4.40 2.90
C TYR A 158 11.14 -5.52 2.60
N GLN A 159 11.14 -6.53 3.45
CA GLN A 159 10.22 -7.67 3.40
C GLN A 159 9.40 -7.72 4.69
N VAL A 160 8.08 -7.77 4.58
CA VAL A 160 7.19 -7.90 5.73
C VAL A 160 7.32 -9.31 6.31
N THR A 161 7.74 -9.40 7.57
CA THR A 161 7.98 -10.67 8.28
C THR A 161 6.88 -10.98 9.29
N SER A 162 6.17 -9.96 9.78
CA SER A 162 5.03 -10.12 10.67
C SER A 162 3.98 -9.06 10.36
N VAL A 163 2.70 -9.44 10.40
CA VAL A 163 1.57 -8.54 10.21
C VAL A 163 0.38 -9.03 11.04
N SER A 164 -0.22 -8.14 11.81
CA SER A 164 -1.47 -8.39 12.53
C SER A 164 -2.16 -7.05 12.78
N PRO A 165 -3.47 -6.91 12.56
CA PRO A 165 -4.34 -7.84 11.83
C PRO A 165 -3.93 -7.97 10.36
N GLY A 166 -4.41 -9.02 9.68
CA GLY A 166 -4.05 -9.27 8.28
C GLY A 166 -4.66 -8.23 7.32
N PRO A 167 -3.92 -7.80 6.28
CA PRO A 167 -4.46 -6.87 5.28
C PRO A 167 -5.45 -7.58 4.34
N ALA A 168 -6.29 -6.80 3.68
CA ALA A 168 -7.18 -7.30 2.63
C ALA A 168 -6.38 -7.76 1.39
N ASN A 169 -5.29 -7.06 1.07
CA ASN A 169 -4.35 -7.45 0.02
C ASN A 169 -2.91 -7.12 0.42
N SER A 170 -1.95 -7.93 -0.03
CA SER A 170 -0.52 -7.65 0.11
C SER A 170 0.24 -8.04 -1.18
N SER A 171 1.15 -7.17 -1.62
CA SER A 171 2.05 -7.42 -2.77
C SER A 171 3.27 -6.51 -2.67
N ASP A 172 4.46 -7.03 -2.92
CA ASP A 172 5.68 -6.23 -3.14
C ASP A 172 5.92 -5.10 -2.11
N GLY A 173 5.85 -5.41 -0.82
CA GLY A 173 6.05 -4.40 0.24
C GLY A 173 4.89 -3.41 0.40
N ARG A 174 3.75 -3.65 -0.24
CA ARG A 174 2.51 -2.88 -0.10
C ARG A 174 1.45 -3.69 0.61
N LEU A 175 0.86 -3.14 1.66
CA LEU A 175 -0.27 -3.69 2.39
C LEU A 175 -1.49 -2.78 2.18
N VAL A 176 -2.65 -3.40 1.95
CA VAL A 176 -3.92 -2.67 1.75
C VAL A 176 -4.94 -3.19 2.74
N TYR A 177 -5.43 -2.31 3.61
CA TYR A 177 -6.56 -2.55 4.49
C TYR A 177 -7.80 -1.91 3.87
N ALA A 178 -8.95 -2.57 4.02
CA ALA A 178 -10.23 -2.04 3.55
C ALA A 178 -10.61 -0.79 4.36
N ALA A 179 -11.55 0.01 3.83
CA ALA A 179 -12.25 0.99 4.65
C ALA A 179 -12.93 0.29 5.83
N ASP A 180 -12.93 0.95 6.98
CA ASP A 180 -13.51 0.48 8.24
C ASP A 180 -12.94 -0.86 8.74
N ALA A 181 -11.74 -1.23 8.29
CA ALA A 181 -11.04 -2.38 8.84
C ALA A 181 -10.73 -2.15 10.33
N GLU A 182 -10.93 -3.19 11.15
CA GLU A 182 -10.48 -3.19 12.54
C GLU A 182 -8.95 -3.19 12.55
N LEU A 183 -8.36 -2.09 13.02
CA LEU A 183 -6.91 -1.92 13.10
C LEU A 183 -6.41 -1.98 14.54
N ASP A 184 -7.26 -2.33 15.50
CA ASP A 184 -6.86 -2.40 16.91
C ASP A 184 -5.69 -3.36 17.11
N GLY A 185 -4.62 -2.85 17.73
CA GLY A 185 -3.38 -3.60 17.91
C GLY A 185 -2.58 -3.84 16.62
N LEU A 186 -2.78 -3.01 15.58
CA LEU A 186 -1.99 -3.06 14.36
C LEU A 186 -0.48 -3.09 14.66
N SER A 187 0.19 -4.10 14.14
CA SER A 187 1.62 -4.27 14.21
C SER A 187 2.11 -4.94 12.94
N VAL A 188 2.98 -4.24 12.23
CA VAL A 188 3.64 -4.70 11.02
C VAL A 188 5.14 -4.59 11.23
N VAL A 189 5.85 -5.70 11.06
CA VAL A 189 7.30 -5.76 11.12
C VAL A 189 7.83 -6.07 9.74
N ALA A 190 8.76 -5.25 9.25
CA ALA A 190 9.45 -5.45 8.00
C ALA A 190 10.96 -5.39 8.21
N THR A 191 11.70 -6.25 7.53
CA THR A 191 13.16 -6.33 7.63
C THR A 191 13.80 -6.08 6.28
N SER A 192 14.87 -5.30 6.25
CA SER A 192 15.69 -5.13 5.06
C SER A 192 16.29 -6.48 4.63
N ALA A 193 16.09 -6.85 3.37
CA ALA A 193 16.71 -8.02 2.75
C ALA A 193 18.23 -7.87 2.58
N THR A 194 18.76 -6.66 2.79
CA THR A 194 20.19 -6.35 2.73
C THR A 194 20.64 -5.86 4.10
N ALA A 195 21.59 -6.56 4.73
CA ALA A 195 22.17 -6.11 6.00
C ALA A 195 22.85 -4.72 5.82
N PRO A 196 23.01 -3.93 6.89
CA PRO A 196 23.63 -2.59 6.83
C PRO A 196 25.02 -2.57 6.14
N ASN A 197 25.72 -3.71 6.10
CA ASN A 197 27.03 -3.87 5.46
C ASN A 197 26.98 -4.44 4.02
N GLY A 198 25.84 -4.42 3.34
CA GLY A 198 25.72 -4.93 1.95
C GLY A 198 25.82 -6.46 1.82
N THR A 199 25.80 -7.18 2.93
CA THR A 199 25.73 -8.65 2.93
C THR A 199 24.25 -9.04 2.82
N PRO A 200 23.87 -9.96 1.91
CA PRO A 200 22.51 -10.47 1.85
C PRO A 200 22.07 -10.99 3.22
N ALA A 201 20.93 -10.52 3.72
CA ALA A 201 20.36 -11.09 4.93
C ALA A 201 20.04 -12.57 4.66
N PRO A 202 20.25 -13.48 5.64
CA PRO A 202 19.83 -14.86 5.48
C PRO A 202 18.34 -14.88 5.15
N SER A 203 17.96 -15.62 4.11
CA SER A 203 16.56 -15.69 3.67
C SER A 203 15.64 -16.04 4.85
N PRO A 204 14.58 -15.26 5.11
CA PRO A 204 13.63 -15.62 6.15
C PRO A 204 13.02 -16.98 5.81
N THR A 205 12.96 -17.85 6.80
CA THR A 205 12.24 -19.11 6.67
C THR A 205 10.76 -18.77 6.47
N PRO A 206 10.06 -19.34 5.48
CA PRO A 206 8.62 -19.11 5.34
C PRO A 206 7.92 -19.44 6.65
N VAL A 207 7.24 -18.46 7.25
CA VAL A 207 6.35 -18.69 8.38
C VAL A 207 5.19 -19.53 7.85
N GLY A 208 5.18 -20.80 8.23
CA GLY A 208 4.05 -21.69 8.01
C GLY A 208 2.84 -21.15 8.76
N THR A 209 1.77 -20.87 8.02
CA THR A 209 0.45 -20.55 8.56
C THR A 209 0.04 -21.66 9.53
N THR A 210 0.03 -21.37 10.83
CA THR A 210 -0.56 -22.28 11.83
C THR A 210 -2.06 -22.02 11.83
N GLY A 211 -2.77 -22.66 10.90
CA GLY A 211 -4.22 -22.52 10.79
C GLY A 211 -4.84 -23.69 10.03
N GLY A 212 -5.52 -24.58 10.77
CA GLY A 212 -6.53 -25.48 10.22
C GLY A 212 -6.13 -26.95 10.13
N SER A 213 -6.57 -27.73 11.12
CA SER A 213 -6.50 -29.20 11.18
C SER A 213 -7.01 -29.87 9.89
N GLY A 214 -6.09 -30.55 9.18
CA GLY A 214 -6.38 -31.53 8.14
C GLY A 214 -5.41 -32.71 8.29
N PRO A 215 -5.86 -33.97 8.17
CA PRO A 215 -5.02 -35.13 8.43
C PRO A 215 -4.14 -35.42 7.21
N GLY A 216 -2.86 -35.06 7.29
CA GLY A 216 -1.86 -35.50 6.34
C GLY A 216 -0.59 -34.65 6.39
N PHE A 217 0.55 -35.31 6.46
CA PHE A 217 1.93 -34.77 6.42
C PHE A 217 2.52 -34.36 7.78
N ALA A 218 3.01 -35.39 8.47
CA ALA A 218 4.14 -35.26 9.38
C ALA A 218 5.40 -34.89 8.58
N VAL A 219 6.01 -33.75 8.86
CA VAL A 219 7.41 -33.51 8.52
C VAL A 219 8.16 -33.28 9.82
N VAL A 220 8.90 -34.31 10.21
CA VAL A 220 9.96 -34.27 11.20
C VAL A 220 11.12 -33.45 10.62
N GLY A 221 11.56 -32.42 11.34
CA GLY A 221 12.80 -31.70 11.07
C GLY A 221 13.60 -31.56 12.35
N ALA A 222 14.65 -32.36 12.47
CA ALA A 222 15.46 -32.55 13.67
C ALA A 222 16.45 -31.40 13.95
N LEU A 223 16.76 -31.29 15.25
CA LEU A 223 17.88 -30.63 15.92
C LEU A 223 19.21 -30.54 15.13
N VAL A 224 20.01 -29.50 15.40
CA VAL A 224 21.38 -29.60 15.96
C VAL A 224 21.85 -28.21 16.44
N ALA A 225 22.46 -28.22 17.61
CA ALA A 225 23.03 -27.10 18.36
C ALA A 225 24.39 -26.60 17.84
N LEU A 226 24.79 -25.37 18.19
CA LEU A 226 26.11 -25.07 18.78
C LEU A 226 26.28 -23.60 19.22
N LEU A 227 26.45 -23.44 20.54
CA LEU A 227 27.44 -22.62 21.25
C LEU A 227 27.56 -21.10 20.97
N ALA A 228 27.20 -20.31 22.00
CA ALA A 228 28.08 -19.23 22.47
C ALA A 228 28.07 -19.18 24.01
N ALA A 229 29.27 -19.27 24.56
CA ALA A 229 29.57 -19.37 25.98
C ALA A 229 29.24 -18.07 26.74
N ALA A 230 28.37 -18.17 27.74
CA ALA A 230 28.29 -17.18 28.80
C ALA A 230 29.32 -17.53 29.89
N LEU A 231 30.39 -16.76 29.86
CA LEU A 231 31.24 -16.45 30.99
C LEU A 231 30.43 -16.12 32.26
N LEU A 232 31.09 -16.38 33.40
CA LEU A 232 30.93 -15.67 34.69
C LEU A 232 29.72 -16.00 35.56
N ALA A 233 29.91 -16.94 36.49
CA ALA A 233 29.78 -16.74 37.95
C ALA A 233 29.84 -18.14 38.58
N GLY A 234 30.72 -18.49 39.50
CA GLY A 234 31.33 -17.67 40.52
C GLY A 234 31.10 -18.37 41.85
N ARG A 235 32.20 -18.86 42.45
CA ARG A 235 32.49 -18.75 43.89
C ARG A 235 31.48 -19.41 44.85
N ARG A 236 31.92 -20.50 45.50
CA ARG A 236 32.01 -20.73 46.97
C ARG A 236 31.75 -22.19 47.33
N GLY A 237 32.60 -22.73 48.21
CA GLY A 237 32.38 -23.99 48.93
C GLY A 237 33.57 -24.91 48.83
#